data_AF-A0A2E3N9Z2-F1
#
_entry.id   AF-A0A2E3N9Z2-F1
#
_cell.length_a   1.000
_cell.length_b   1.000
_cell.length_c   1.000
_cell.angle_alpha   90.00
_cell.angle_beta   90.00
_cell.angle_gamma   90.00
#
_symmetry.space_group_name_H-M   'P 1'
#
loop_
_entity.id
_entity.type
_entity.pdbx_description
1 polymer ?
#
loop_
_entity_poly.entity_id
_entity_poly.type
_entity_poly.pdbx_seq_one_letter_code
_entity_poly.pdbx_strand_id
1 'polypeptide(L)'
;MKIITTASAAFTFLLSCTAGICHADSTKALKIKINPENFNASRRDIAAVCQSAGNQLLKHMEGVPALTVQVSRSPQGPIALFKRGEDGEYQVRLATEKTFWAQYAYQFSHEICHVLCGYENDYRGNLWFEESLCETASLYCLRAMSRDWRTTPPYGNWRSYSPALLDYADNIQKGREDYLEILRTGLPGYYRKHASHLCKNPTDRKKNGAIALVLLNLLERNPEHWNAIRWLNSSPSPEGETFRQYLTKWFYAVPGKHTDFVESIASLFGISLPDLPEVRE
;
A
#
# COMPACT_ATOMS: atom_id res chain seq x y z
N MET A 1 35.69 63.60 31.96
CA MET A 1 35.71 62.62 30.84
C MET A 1 35.18 61.29 31.37
N LYS A 2 33.93 60.94 31.05
CA LYS A 2 33.29 59.69 31.48
C LYS A 2 33.65 58.60 30.48
N ILE A 3 34.29 57.52 30.95
CA ILE A 3 34.56 56.32 30.15
C ILE A 3 33.34 55.42 30.30
N ILE A 4 32.61 55.21 29.21
CA ILE A 4 31.49 54.27 29.11
C ILE A 4 32.10 52.93 28.67
N THR A 5 32.15 51.95 29.57
CA THR A 5 32.45 50.56 29.24
C THR A 5 31.21 49.89 28.66
N THR A 6 31.27 49.56 27.37
CA THR A 6 30.28 48.75 26.66
C THR A 6 30.42 47.28 27.05
N ALA A 7 29.37 46.71 27.66
CA ALA A 7 29.29 45.27 27.90
C ALA A 7 28.80 44.57 26.62
N SER A 8 29.64 43.69 26.06
CA SER A 8 29.30 42.88 24.90
C SER A 8 28.51 41.65 25.36
N ALA A 9 27.23 41.57 25.03
CA ALA A 9 26.40 40.40 25.31
C ALA A 9 26.70 39.30 24.29
N ALA A 10 27.28 38.19 24.75
CA ALA A 10 27.48 37.00 23.93
C ALA A 10 26.15 36.22 23.82
N PHE A 11 25.51 36.30 22.65
CA PHE A 11 24.38 35.44 22.31
C PHE A 11 24.89 34.00 22.11
N THR A 12 24.61 33.13 23.07
CA THR A 12 24.91 31.70 22.93
C THR A 12 23.80 31.08 22.10
N PHE A 13 24.10 30.75 20.84
CA PHE A 13 23.21 29.99 19.97
C PHE A 13 23.17 28.55 20.48
N LEU A 14 22.09 28.19 21.18
CA LEU A 14 21.77 26.79 21.47
C LEU A 14 21.37 26.13 20.15
N LEU A 15 22.29 25.39 19.53
CA LEU A 15 21.93 24.42 18.51
C LEU A 15 21.03 23.37 19.19
N SER A 16 19.73 23.44 18.90
CA SER A 16 18.84 22.32 19.18
C SER A 16 19.21 21.22 18.19
N CYS A 17 19.97 20.24 18.67
CA CYS A 17 20.11 18.97 17.97
C CYS A 17 18.80 18.22 18.15
N THR A 18 17.85 18.40 17.25
CA THR A 18 16.78 17.43 17.08
C THR A 18 17.46 16.13 16.65
N ALA A 19 17.62 15.21 17.59
CA ALA A 19 17.99 13.83 17.28
C ALA A 19 16.87 13.29 16.38
N GLY A 20 17.09 13.33 15.07
CA GLY A 20 16.22 12.67 14.11
C GLY A 20 16.13 11.21 14.53
N ILE A 21 14.94 10.76 14.90
CA ILE A 21 14.69 9.34 15.17
C ILE A 21 15.00 8.63 13.86
N CYS A 22 16.13 7.94 13.79
CA CYS A 22 16.44 7.06 12.68
C CYS A 22 15.46 5.89 12.75
N HIS A 23 14.35 5.97 12.02
CA HIS A 23 13.43 4.86 11.91
C HIS A 23 14.17 3.66 11.27
N ALA A 24 14.04 2.49 11.90
CA ALA A 24 14.60 1.26 11.35
C ALA A 24 14.03 1.03 9.95
N ASP A 25 14.89 0.60 9.01
CA ASP A 25 14.52 0.26 7.65
C ASP A 25 13.45 -0.84 7.66
N SER A 26 12.20 -0.45 7.41
CA SER A 26 11.03 -1.32 7.43
C SER A 26 11.12 -2.44 6.38
N THR A 27 11.96 -2.33 5.35
CA THR A 27 12.14 -3.43 4.38
C THR A 27 12.72 -4.69 5.03
N LYS A 28 13.43 -4.55 6.15
CA LYS A 28 13.97 -5.67 6.95
C LYS A 28 12.91 -6.40 7.75
N ALA A 29 11.70 -5.84 7.90
CA ALA A 29 10.61 -6.46 8.64
C ALA A 29 9.97 -7.63 7.86
N LEU A 30 10.03 -7.61 6.53
CA LEU A 30 9.44 -8.63 5.67
C LEU A 30 10.39 -9.82 5.46
N LYS A 31 10.00 -10.99 5.96
CA LYS A 31 10.66 -12.28 5.70
C LYS A 31 9.78 -13.15 4.80
N ILE A 32 10.32 -13.62 3.69
CA ILE A 32 9.58 -14.44 2.72
C ILE A 32 10.06 -15.90 2.76
N LYS A 33 9.14 -16.83 3.00
CA LYS A 33 9.35 -18.28 2.92
C LYS A 33 8.61 -18.83 1.70
N ILE A 34 9.33 -19.26 0.66
CA ILE A 34 8.71 -19.79 -0.56
C ILE A 34 8.54 -21.31 -0.45
N ASN A 35 7.34 -21.86 -0.64
CA ASN A 35 7.16 -23.24 -1.09
C ASN A 35 7.22 -23.25 -2.65
N PRO A 36 8.28 -23.80 -3.27
CA PRO A 36 8.48 -23.73 -4.71
C PRO A 36 7.65 -24.75 -5.51
N GLU A 37 6.93 -25.64 -4.84
CA GLU A 37 6.14 -26.68 -5.50
C GLU A 37 5.17 -26.09 -6.53
N ASN A 38 5.12 -26.73 -7.69
CA ASN A 38 4.25 -26.39 -8.82
C ASN A 38 4.52 -25.03 -9.49
N PHE A 39 5.46 -24.21 -9.00
CA PHE A 39 5.80 -22.95 -9.64
C PHE A 39 6.63 -23.10 -10.91
N ASN A 40 7.31 -24.22 -11.14
CA ASN A 40 8.23 -24.38 -12.28
C ASN A 40 9.29 -23.26 -12.37
N ALA A 41 9.72 -22.74 -11.21
CA ALA A 41 10.71 -21.68 -11.06
C ALA A 41 11.51 -21.89 -9.77
N SER A 42 12.70 -21.31 -9.69
CA SER A 42 13.56 -21.52 -8.52
C SER A 42 13.02 -20.79 -7.28
N ARG A 43 13.15 -21.42 -6.11
CA ARG A 43 12.79 -20.83 -4.82
C ARG A 43 13.44 -19.45 -4.63
N ARG A 44 14.71 -19.33 -5.03
CA ARG A 44 15.52 -18.13 -4.87
C ARG A 44 14.99 -16.98 -5.72
N ASP A 45 14.59 -17.25 -6.96
CA ASP A 45 14.08 -16.24 -7.88
C ASP A 45 12.70 -15.76 -7.47
N ILE A 46 11.82 -16.67 -7.05
CA ILE A 46 10.49 -16.31 -6.52
C ILE A 46 10.64 -15.42 -5.28
N ALA A 47 11.55 -15.77 -4.37
CA ALA A 47 11.84 -14.96 -3.18
C ALA A 47 12.36 -13.57 -3.58
N ALA A 48 13.28 -13.48 -4.55
CA ALA A 48 13.85 -12.23 -5.01
C ALA A 48 12.81 -11.28 -5.64
N VAL A 49 11.89 -11.80 -6.47
CA VAL A 49 10.83 -10.97 -7.07
C VAL A 49 9.79 -10.53 -6.04
N CYS A 50 9.36 -11.42 -5.14
CA CYS A 50 8.40 -11.07 -4.08
C CYS A 50 9.02 -10.05 -3.10
N GLN A 51 10.30 -10.21 -2.74
CA GLN A 51 11.00 -9.25 -1.89
C GLN A 51 11.13 -7.89 -2.59
N SER A 52 11.47 -7.88 -3.89
CA SER A 52 11.54 -6.63 -4.67
C SER A 52 10.21 -5.89 -4.68
N ALA A 53 9.10 -6.63 -4.83
CA ALA A 53 7.74 -6.09 -4.83
C ALA A 53 7.35 -5.53 -3.45
N GLY A 54 7.44 -6.34 -2.39
CA GLY A 54 7.10 -5.90 -1.04
C GLY A 54 7.92 -4.69 -0.60
N ASN A 55 9.22 -4.68 -0.90
CA ASN A 55 10.11 -3.57 -0.53
C ASN A 55 9.69 -2.22 -1.15
N GLN A 56 8.99 -2.21 -2.30
CA GLN A 56 8.49 -0.96 -2.86
C GLN A 56 7.45 -0.28 -1.98
N LEU A 57 6.68 -1.05 -1.20
CA LEU A 57 5.74 -0.51 -0.22
C LEU A 57 6.45 -0.24 1.10
N LEU A 58 7.17 -1.24 1.63
CA LEU A 58 7.77 -1.17 2.97
C LEU A 58 8.81 -0.05 3.11
N LYS A 59 9.50 0.35 2.03
CA LYS A 59 10.47 1.47 2.09
C LYS A 59 9.84 2.83 2.45
N HIS A 60 8.52 2.94 2.34
CA HIS A 60 7.75 4.14 2.71
C HIS A 60 7.12 4.05 4.10
N MET A 61 7.31 2.95 4.81
CA MET A 61 6.66 2.68 6.10
C MET A 61 7.64 2.82 7.26
N GLU A 62 7.11 3.02 8.47
CA GLU A 62 7.91 3.20 9.68
C GLU A 62 7.42 2.34 10.83
N GLY A 63 8.32 1.63 11.51
CA GLY A 63 7.93 0.81 12.67
C GLY A 63 7.02 -0.34 12.28
N VAL A 64 7.27 -0.95 11.11
CA VAL A 64 6.59 -2.18 10.68
C VAL A 64 7.08 -3.35 11.56
N PRO A 65 6.20 -4.06 12.28
CA PRO A 65 6.58 -5.25 13.04
C PRO A 65 7.14 -6.33 12.12
N ALA A 66 8.00 -7.20 12.67
CA ALA A 66 8.49 -8.36 11.94
C ALA A 66 7.31 -9.21 11.43
N LEU A 67 7.26 -9.46 10.12
CA LEU A 67 6.20 -10.21 9.47
C LEU A 67 6.80 -11.26 8.55
N THR A 68 6.38 -12.51 8.75
CA THR A 68 6.80 -13.64 7.91
C THR A 68 5.67 -14.04 6.99
N VAL A 69 5.93 -14.10 5.69
CA VAL A 69 4.97 -14.49 4.65
C VAL A 69 5.42 -15.79 4.02
N GLN A 70 4.58 -16.82 4.14
CA GLN A 70 4.73 -18.07 3.41
C GLN A 70 4.02 -17.95 2.07
N VAL A 71 4.77 -18.13 0.98
CA VAL A 71 4.25 -18.04 -0.39
C VAL A 71 4.17 -19.44 -1.00
N SER A 72 3.01 -19.81 -1.52
CA SER A 72 2.82 -21.07 -2.28
C SER A 72 2.05 -20.81 -3.57
N ARG A 73 1.98 -21.80 -4.48
CA ARG A 73 1.17 -21.70 -5.69
C ARG A 73 -0.30 -22.02 -5.42
N SER A 74 -1.21 -21.39 -6.16
CA SER A 74 -2.64 -21.69 -6.23
C SER A 74 -3.12 -21.74 -7.68
N PRO A 75 -3.92 -22.74 -8.08
CA PRO A 75 -4.57 -22.75 -9.39
C PRO A 75 -5.82 -21.87 -9.49
N GLN A 76 -6.40 -21.41 -8.38
CA GLN A 76 -7.70 -20.70 -8.35
C GLN A 76 -7.60 -19.16 -8.36
N GLY A 77 -6.40 -18.60 -8.30
CA GLY A 77 -6.16 -17.16 -8.17
C GLY A 77 -5.20 -16.84 -7.01
N PRO A 78 -4.63 -15.62 -6.99
CA PRO A 78 -3.87 -15.16 -5.84
C PRO A 78 -4.80 -14.89 -4.65
N ILE A 79 -4.30 -15.10 -3.42
CA ILE A 79 -5.06 -14.91 -2.18
C ILE A 79 -4.15 -14.83 -0.94
N ALA A 80 -4.41 -13.89 -0.05
CA ALA A 80 -3.96 -13.89 1.34
C ALA A 80 -4.98 -14.64 2.22
N LEU A 81 -4.57 -15.72 2.88
CA LEU A 81 -5.46 -16.51 3.74
C LEU A 81 -5.59 -15.85 5.12
N PHE A 82 -6.80 -15.79 5.67
CA PHE A 82 -7.01 -15.37 7.06
C PHE A 82 -6.32 -16.30 8.07
N LYS A 83 -6.31 -17.60 7.76
CA LYS A 83 -5.62 -18.59 8.60
C LYS A 83 -4.11 -18.35 8.56
N ARG A 84 -3.50 -18.18 9.73
CA ARG A 84 -2.04 -18.12 9.90
C ARG A 84 -1.39 -19.51 9.78
N GLY A 85 -0.09 -19.53 9.48
CA GLY A 85 0.75 -20.73 9.61
C GLY A 85 0.92 -21.16 11.06
N GLU A 86 1.57 -22.30 11.27
CA GLU A 86 1.78 -22.87 12.62
C GLU A 86 2.62 -21.95 13.52
N ASP A 87 3.56 -21.21 12.94
CA ASP A 87 4.39 -20.22 13.66
C ASP A 87 3.81 -18.80 13.57
N GLY A 88 2.55 -18.65 13.17
CA GLY A 88 1.89 -17.36 13.00
C GLY A 88 2.17 -16.67 11.67
N GLU A 89 2.67 -17.37 10.65
CA GLU A 89 2.96 -16.75 9.36
C GLU A 89 1.70 -16.30 8.60
N TYR A 90 1.83 -15.20 7.88
CA TYR A 90 0.89 -14.85 6.82
C TYR A 90 1.03 -15.85 5.69
N GLN A 91 -0.09 -16.34 5.15
CA GLN A 91 -0.08 -17.29 4.05
C GLN A 91 -0.60 -16.61 2.78
N VAL A 92 0.27 -16.47 1.79
CA VAL A 92 -0.05 -15.89 0.48
C VAL A 92 0.05 -17.00 -0.57
N ARG A 93 -0.96 -17.12 -1.41
CA ARG A 93 -0.90 -17.99 -2.58
C ARG A 93 -0.91 -17.17 -3.85
N LEU A 94 -0.12 -17.57 -4.83
CA LEU A 94 -0.02 -16.89 -6.12
C LEU A 94 -0.48 -17.83 -7.24
N ALA A 95 -1.24 -17.30 -8.19
CA ALA A 95 -1.66 -17.99 -9.40
C ALA A 95 -0.78 -17.58 -10.58
N THR A 96 0.49 -17.95 -10.50
CA THR A 96 1.48 -17.77 -11.55
C THR A 96 2.52 -18.89 -11.47
N GLU A 97 3.37 -18.98 -12.48
CA GLU A 97 4.39 -20.02 -12.61
C GLU A 97 5.50 -19.58 -13.57
N LYS A 98 6.51 -20.42 -13.75
CA LYS A 98 7.66 -20.18 -14.61
C LYS A 98 8.31 -18.83 -14.27
N THR A 99 8.87 -18.16 -15.25
CA THR A 99 9.60 -16.90 -15.11
C THR A 99 8.73 -15.68 -15.41
N PHE A 100 7.41 -15.74 -15.17
CA PHE A 100 6.49 -14.63 -15.38
C PHE A 100 6.61 -13.57 -14.27
N TRP A 101 7.80 -13.00 -14.05
CA TRP A 101 8.12 -12.14 -12.90
C TRP A 101 7.19 -10.94 -12.72
N ALA A 102 6.66 -10.36 -13.80
CA ALA A 102 5.64 -9.32 -13.70
C ALA A 102 4.35 -9.81 -13.03
N GLN A 103 3.92 -11.05 -13.28
CA GLN A 103 2.76 -11.64 -12.59
C GLN A 103 3.04 -11.91 -11.11
N TYR A 104 4.24 -12.41 -10.77
CA TYR A 104 4.63 -12.57 -9.37
C TYR A 104 4.62 -11.23 -8.63
N ALA A 105 5.24 -10.21 -9.23
CA ALA A 105 5.29 -8.86 -8.65
C ALA A 105 3.89 -8.27 -8.48
N TYR A 106 3.04 -8.34 -9.51
CA TYR A 106 1.66 -7.87 -9.45
C TYR A 106 0.86 -8.59 -8.35
N GLN A 107 0.81 -9.91 -8.39
CA GLN A 107 0.00 -10.69 -7.45
C GLN A 107 0.52 -10.58 -6.02
N PHE A 108 1.83 -10.68 -5.80
CA PHE A 108 2.39 -10.56 -4.45
C PHE A 108 2.16 -9.17 -3.86
N SER A 109 2.27 -8.11 -4.67
CA SER A 109 1.99 -6.73 -4.23
C SER A 109 0.53 -6.55 -3.80
N HIS A 110 -0.41 -7.20 -4.49
CA HIS A 110 -1.82 -7.23 -4.09
C HIS A 110 -1.98 -7.88 -2.72
N GLU A 111 -1.49 -9.11 -2.57
CA GLU A 111 -1.70 -9.89 -1.35
C GLU A 111 -0.94 -9.35 -0.14
N ILE A 112 0.28 -8.80 -0.34
CA ILE A 112 1.01 -8.16 0.75
C ILE A 112 0.36 -6.83 1.16
N CYS A 113 -0.36 -6.16 0.27
CA CYS A 113 -1.11 -4.96 0.62
C CYS A 113 -2.24 -5.31 1.61
N HIS A 114 -3.01 -6.38 1.37
CA HIS A 114 -3.99 -6.90 2.35
C HIS A 114 -3.35 -7.13 3.72
N VAL A 115 -2.21 -7.83 3.75
CA VAL A 115 -1.40 -8.07 4.96
C VAL A 115 -1.07 -6.77 5.69
N LEU A 116 -0.57 -5.78 4.95
CA LEU A 116 -0.15 -4.49 5.49
C LEU A 116 -1.34 -3.64 5.95
N CYS A 117 -2.52 -3.77 5.32
CA CYS A 117 -3.77 -3.15 5.76
C CYS A 117 -4.33 -3.74 7.06
N GLY A 118 -3.83 -4.90 7.50
CA GLY A 118 -4.36 -5.63 8.64
C GLY A 118 -5.68 -6.34 8.32
N TYR A 119 -5.80 -6.93 7.12
CA TYR A 119 -7.01 -7.65 6.67
C TYR A 119 -7.58 -8.61 7.73
N GLU A 120 -8.91 -8.57 7.88
CA GLU A 120 -9.67 -9.39 8.83
C GLU A 120 -10.92 -9.99 8.16
N ASN A 121 -11.44 -11.09 8.73
CA ASN A 121 -12.62 -11.76 8.21
C ASN A 121 -13.90 -11.23 8.88
N ASP A 122 -14.21 -9.95 8.63
CA ASP A 122 -15.34 -9.23 9.22
C ASP A 122 -16.32 -8.71 8.14
N TYR A 123 -17.09 -7.64 8.44
CA TYR A 123 -18.06 -7.10 7.50
C TYR A 123 -17.42 -6.60 6.20
N ARG A 124 -17.78 -7.25 5.08
CA ARG A 124 -17.17 -7.02 3.76
C ARG A 124 -17.74 -5.84 2.96
N GLY A 125 -18.64 -5.03 3.54
CA GLY A 125 -19.32 -3.96 2.81
C GLY A 125 -18.40 -2.83 2.33
N ASN A 126 -17.23 -2.65 2.96
CA ASN A 126 -16.21 -1.68 2.56
C ASN A 126 -14.93 -2.33 2.00
N LEU A 127 -14.90 -3.67 1.87
CA LEU A 127 -13.74 -4.42 1.35
C LEU A 127 -13.33 -3.94 -0.06
N TRP A 128 -14.28 -3.42 -0.85
CA TRP A 128 -13.98 -2.88 -2.18
C TRP A 128 -12.92 -1.77 -2.16
N PHE A 129 -12.83 -1.00 -1.08
CA PHE A 129 -11.83 0.06 -0.96
C PHE A 129 -10.44 -0.51 -0.72
N GLU A 130 -10.34 -1.54 0.13
CA GLU A 130 -9.10 -2.30 0.34
C GLU A 130 -8.64 -3.01 -0.94
N GLU A 131 -9.56 -3.66 -1.68
CA GLU A 131 -9.26 -4.27 -2.99
C GLU A 131 -8.75 -3.24 -4.00
N SER A 132 -9.30 -2.01 -3.98
CA SER A 132 -8.79 -0.89 -4.79
C SER A 132 -7.39 -0.47 -4.38
N LEU A 133 -7.07 -0.39 -3.09
CA LEU A 133 -5.72 -0.11 -2.59
C LEU A 133 -4.72 -1.22 -2.96
N CYS A 134 -5.14 -2.48 -2.91
CA CYS A 134 -4.31 -3.64 -3.28
C CYS A 134 -4.02 -3.67 -4.80
N GLU A 135 -5.00 -3.32 -5.62
CA GLU A 135 -4.79 -3.11 -7.06
C GLU A 135 -3.84 -1.94 -7.32
N THR A 136 -3.97 -0.83 -6.58
CA THR A 136 -3.04 0.29 -6.63
C THR A 136 -1.62 -0.13 -6.27
N ALA A 137 -1.46 -0.93 -5.20
CA ALA A 137 -0.16 -1.44 -4.77
C ALA A 137 0.51 -2.27 -5.87
N SER A 138 -0.28 -3.07 -6.57
CA SER A 138 0.19 -3.90 -7.69
C SER A 138 0.76 -3.05 -8.84
N LEU A 139 0.04 -2.01 -9.26
CA LEU A 139 0.50 -1.12 -10.32
C LEU A 139 1.69 -0.27 -9.87
N TYR A 140 1.64 0.26 -8.64
CA TYR A 140 2.72 1.05 -8.05
C TYR A 140 4.03 0.25 -8.00
N CYS A 141 3.98 -0.97 -7.47
CA CYS A 141 5.16 -1.81 -7.32
C CYS A 141 5.76 -2.19 -8.67
N LEU A 142 4.94 -2.55 -9.67
CA LEU A 142 5.43 -2.84 -11.02
C LEU A 142 6.19 -1.65 -11.63
N ARG A 143 5.62 -0.45 -11.54
CA ARG A 143 6.24 0.77 -12.06
C ARG A 143 7.52 1.14 -11.33
N ALA A 144 7.50 1.04 -9.99
CA ALA A 144 8.65 1.35 -9.17
C ALA A 144 9.79 0.32 -9.37
N MET A 145 9.46 -0.98 -9.39
CA MET A 145 10.42 -2.04 -9.72
C MET A 145 10.96 -1.89 -11.14
N SER A 146 10.14 -1.49 -12.11
CA SER A 146 10.64 -1.24 -13.48
C SER A 146 11.73 -0.17 -13.45
N ARG A 147 11.57 0.93 -12.70
CA ARG A 147 12.61 1.96 -12.55
C ARG A 147 13.85 1.39 -11.85
N ASP A 148 13.68 0.76 -10.69
CA ASP A 148 14.79 0.26 -9.87
C ASP A 148 15.60 -0.84 -10.59
N TRP A 149 14.94 -1.77 -11.28
CA TRP A 149 15.61 -2.87 -11.97
C TRP A 149 16.44 -2.42 -13.16
N ARG A 150 16.31 -1.18 -13.64
CA ARG A 150 17.23 -0.62 -14.65
C ARG A 150 18.65 -0.44 -14.12
N THR A 151 18.81 -0.27 -12.81
CA THR A 151 20.10 0.06 -12.17
C THR A 151 20.49 -0.94 -11.10
N THR A 152 19.53 -1.40 -10.30
CA THR A 152 19.71 -2.26 -9.12
C THR A 152 18.71 -3.43 -9.08
N PRO A 153 18.68 -4.32 -10.10
CA PRO A 153 17.89 -5.54 -10.03
C PRO A 153 18.50 -6.55 -9.03
N PRO A 154 17.72 -7.52 -8.51
CA PRO A 154 18.24 -8.58 -7.64
C PRO A 154 19.38 -9.40 -8.27
N TYR A 155 19.34 -9.55 -9.60
CA TYR A 155 20.38 -10.19 -10.39
C TYR A 155 20.71 -9.33 -11.60
N GLY A 156 21.99 -9.20 -11.94
CA GLY A 156 22.43 -8.32 -13.03
C GLY A 156 21.75 -8.60 -14.38
N ASN A 157 21.49 -9.87 -14.68
CA ASN A 157 20.79 -10.31 -15.90
C ASN A 157 19.29 -9.98 -15.91
N TRP A 158 18.68 -9.60 -14.79
CA TRP A 158 17.27 -9.16 -14.75
C TRP A 158 17.09 -7.70 -15.16
N ARG A 159 18.18 -6.96 -15.37
CA ARG A 159 18.12 -5.58 -15.85
C ARG A 159 17.32 -5.45 -17.14
N SER A 160 17.48 -6.39 -18.07
CA SER A 160 16.75 -6.43 -19.34
C SER A 160 15.26 -6.77 -19.19
N TYR A 161 14.83 -7.27 -18.03
CA TYR A 161 13.42 -7.55 -17.73
C TYR A 161 12.65 -6.30 -17.26
N SER A 162 13.35 -5.23 -16.84
CA SER A 162 12.74 -3.99 -16.34
C SER A 162 11.59 -3.45 -17.24
N PRO A 163 11.73 -3.36 -18.58
CA PRO A 163 10.64 -2.90 -19.46
C PRO A 163 9.39 -3.76 -19.37
N ALA A 164 9.52 -5.09 -19.24
CA ALA A 164 8.38 -6.00 -19.17
C ALA A 164 7.51 -5.78 -17.92
N LEU A 165 8.08 -5.26 -16.81
CA LEU A 165 7.31 -4.86 -15.63
C LEU A 165 6.41 -3.65 -15.92
N LEU A 166 6.94 -2.66 -16.64
CA LEU A 166 6.19 -1.47 -17.04
C LEU A 166 5.11 -1.82 -18.07
N ASP A 167 5.47 -2.61 -19.09
CA ASP A 167 4.53 -3.05 -20.12
C ASP A 167 3.34 -3.81 -19.50
N TYR A 168 3.58 -4.62 -18.47
CA TYR A 168 2.52 -5.33 -17.76
C TYR A 168 1.56 -4.37 -17.04
N ALA A 169 2.11 -3.37 -16.31
CA ALA A 169 1.29 -2.35 -15.65
C ALA A 169 0.48 -1.51 -16.65
N ASP A 170 1.10 -1.11 -17.77
CA ASP A 170 0.45 -0.31 -18.81
C ASP A 170 -0.65 -1.10 -19.53
N ASN A 171 -0.45 -2.40 -19.76
CA ASN A 171 -1.49 -3.26 -20.33
C ASN A 171 -2.70 -3.40 -19.39
N ILE A 172 -2.48 -3.50 -18.08
CA ILE A 172 -3.57 -3.49 -17.10
C ILE A 172 -4.31 -2.16 -17.12
N GLN A 173 -3.58 -1.03 -17.10
CA GLN A 173 -4.18 0.30 -17.14
C GLN A 173 -5.06 0.51 -18.37
N LYS A 174 -4.61 0.07 -19.56
CA LYS A 174 -5.40 0.14 -20.80
C LYS A 174 -6.74 -0.59 -20.71
N GLY A 175 -6.82 -1.65 -19.91
CA GLY A 175 -8.04 -2.42 -19.69
C GLY A 175 -9.03 -1.81 -18.68
N ARG A 176 -8.77 -0.63 -18.10
CA ARG A 176 -9.62 0.02 -17.09
C ARG A 176 -10.61 1.00 -17.71
N GLU A 177 -11.57 0.51 -18.49
CA GLU A 177 -12.56 1.33 -19.20
C GLU A 177 -13.41 2.20 -18.27
N ASP A 178 -13.80 1.69 -17.10
CA ASP A 178 -14.56 2.43 -16.07
C ASP A 178 -13.84 3.72 -15.59
N TYR A 179 -12.51 3.79 -15.75
CA TYR A 179 -11.74 5.00 -15.44
C TYR A 179 -12.16 6.19 -16.33
N LEU A 180 -12.61 5.94 -17.56
CA LEU A 180 -13.15 6.98 -18.45
C LEU A 180 -14.42 7.61 -17.88
N GLU A 181 -15.26 6.83 -17.18
CA GLU A 181 -16.43 7.38 -16.49
C GLU A 181 -16.01 8.27 -15.32
N ILE A 182 -14.99 7.87 -14.55
CA ILE A 182 -14.42 8.69 -13.47
C ILE A 182 -13.89 10.02 -14.03
N LEU A 183 -13.16 10.00 -15.16
CA LEU A 183 -12.66 11.22 -15.79
C LEU A 183 -13.79 12.18 -16.22
N ARG A 184 -14.93 11.63 -16.64
CA ARG A 184 -16.10 12.43 -17.08
C ARG A 184 -16.94 12.96 -15.92
N THR A 185 -17.08 12.18 -14.85
CA THR A 185 -18.05 12.45 -13.76
C THR A 185 -17.40 12.86 -12.44
N GLY A 186 -16.09 12.74 -12.34
CA GLY A 186 -15.35 12.79 -11.09
C GLY A 186 -15.55 11.52 -10.25
N LEU A 187 -14.57 11.18 -9.41
CA LEU A 187 -14.69 10.07 -8.47
C LEU A 187 -15.90 10.19 -7.53
N PRO A 188 -16.32 11.38 -7.03
CA PRO A 188 -17.53 11.49 -6.21
C PRO A 188 -18.81 11.08 -6.98
N GLY A 189 -18.91 11.47 -8.26
CA GLY A 189 -20.04 11.11 -9.11
C GLY A 189 -20.09 9.61 -9.39
N TYR A 190 -18.94 9.04 -9.75
CA TYR A 190 -18.79 7.60 -9.97
C TYR A 190 -19.11 6.79 -8.71
N TYR A 191 -18.55 7.16 -7.55
CA TYR A 191 -18.80 6.48 -6.29
C TYR A 191 -20.28 6.52 -5.90
N ARG A 192 -20.95 7.68 -5.93
CA ARG A 192 -22.39 7.76 -5.63
C ARG A 192 -23.23 6.84 -6.51
N LYS A 193 -22.90 6.74 -7.80
CA LYS A 193 -23.59 5.86 -8.75
C LYS A 193 -23.39 4.38 -8.43
N HIS A 194 -22.18 3.99 -8.01
CA HIS A 194 -21.77 2.58 -7.89
C HIS A 194 -21.67 2.05 -6.45
N ALA A 195 -21.88 2.87 -5.42
CA ALA A 195 -21.67 2.50 -4.01
C ALA A 195 -22.42 1.23 -3.58
N SER A 196 -23.70 1.10 -3.95
CA SER A 196 -24.50 -0.10 -3.63
C SER A 196 -23.92 -1.37 -4.30
N HIS A 197 -23.40 -1.25 -5.52
CA HIS A 197 -22.78 -2.35 -6.24
C HIS A 197 -21.44 -2.74 -5.61
N LEU A 198 -20.59 -1.75 -5.29
CA LEU A 198 -19.29 -1.96 -4.64
C LEU A 198 -19.44 -2.68 -3.30
N CYS A 199 -20.44 -2.29 -2.50
CA CYS A 199 -20.74 -2.94 -1.22
C CYS A 199 -21.14 -4.42 -1.38
N LYS A 200 -21.92 -4.75 -2.42
CA LYS A 200 -22.39 -6.13 -2.68
C LYS A 200 -21.38 -7.00 -3.42
N ASN A 201 -20.51 -6.38 -4.22
CA ASN A 201 -19.55 -7.05 -5.09
C ASN A 201 -18.14 -6.47 -4.84
N PRO A 202 -17.56 -6.69 -3.65
CA PRO A 202 -16.37 -5.96 -3.24
C PRO A 202 -15.13 -6.24 -4.10
N THR A 203 -15.10 -7.38 -4.78
CA THR A 203 -14.00 -7.83 -5.63
C THR A 203 -14.26 -7.62 -7.13
N ASP A 204 -15.15 -6.68 -7.51
CA ASP A 204 -15.38 -6.30 -8.92
C ASP A 204 -14.15 -5.56 -9.47
N ARG A 205 -13.23 -6.34 -10.05
CA ARG A 205 -11.95 -5.87 -10.60
C ARG A 205 -12.06 -4.73 -11.60
N LYS A 206 -13.18 -4.57 -12.32
CA LYS A 206 -13.36 -3.44 -13.25
C LYS A 206 -13.47 -2.13 -12.48
N LYS A 207 -14.33 -2.10 -11.47
CA LYS A 207 -14.56 -0.91 -10.64
C LYS A 207 -13.41 -0.66 -9.68
N ASN A 208 -12.92 -1.73 -9.02
CA ASN A 208 -11.77 -1.59 -8.12
C ASN A 208 -10.56 -1.02 -8.88
N GLY A 209 -10.32 -1.52 -10.10
CA GLY A 209 -9.23 -1.06 -10.96
C GLY A 209 -9.38 0.37 -11.46
N ALA A 210 -10.59 0.84 -11.75
CA ALA A 210 -10.81 2.24 -12.11
C ALA A 210 -10.50 3.19 -10.95
N ILE A 211 -10.96 2.86 -9.74
CA ILE A 211 -10.64 3.61 -8.52
C ILE A 211 -9.14 3.53 -8.23
N ALA A 212 -8.52 2.36 -8.44
CA ALA A 212 -7.10 2.16 -8.22
C ALA A 212 -6.21 3.09 -9.05
N LEU A 213 -6.63 3.47 -10.28
CA LEU A 213 -5.89 4.44 -11.10
C LEU A 213 -5.94 5.86 -10.54
N VAL A 214 -7.03 6.25 -9.87
CA VAL A 214 -7.11 7.54 -9.15
C VAL A 214 -6.14 7.52 -7.96
N LEU A 215 -6.20 6.46 -7.15
CA LEU A 215 -5.35 6.29 -5.97
C LEU A 215 -3.86 6.18 -6.34
N LEU A 216 -3.56 5.51 -7.46
CA LEU A 216 -2.19 5.37 -7.98
C LEU A 216 -1.56 6.72 -8.24
N ASN A 217 -2.29 7.66 -8.85
CA ASN A 217 -1.77 8.99 -9.11
C ASN A 217 -1.38 9.74 -7.82
N LEU A 218 -2.16 9.57 -6.75
CA LEU A 218 -1.89 10.18 -5.45
C LEU A 218 -0.66 9.54 -4.78
N LEU A 219 -0.62 8.21 -4.72
CA LEU A 219 0.45 7.46 -4.04
C LEU A 219 1.77 7.43 -4.83
N GLU A 220 1.76 7.67 -6.15
CA GLU A 220 2.99 7.90 -6.92
C GLU A 220 3.59 9.29 -6.66
N ARG A 221 2.76 10.29 -6.34
CA ARG A 221 3.22 11.65 -6.01
C ARG A 221 3.74 11.75 -4.58
N ASN A 222 3.03 11.11 -3.65
CA ASN A 222 3.29 11.19 -2.21
C ASN A 222 3.39 9.77 -1.63
N PRO A 223 4.47 9.02 -1.95
CA PRO A 223 4.56 7.61 -1.62
C PRO A 223 4.73 7.32 -0.12
N GLU A 224 5.15 8.29 0.69
CA GLU A 224 5.19 8.20 2.16
C GLU A 224 3.82 7.86 2.79
N HIS A 225 2.73 8.18 2.10
CA HIS A 225 1.38 7.86 2.56
C HIS A 225 1.03 6.38 2.43
N TRP A 226 1.85 5.56 1.76
CA TRP A 226 1.74 4.10 1.88
C TRP A 226 1.78 3.65 3.35
N ASN A 227 2.49 4.36 4.23
CA ASN A 227 2.50 4.04 5.66
C ASN A 227 1.10 4.11 6.29
N ALA A 228 0.22 5.01 5.85
CA ALA A 228 -1.09 5.23 6.44
C ALA A 228 -2.02 4.01 6.33
N ILE A 229 -1.87 3.17 5.31
CA ILE A 229 -2.74 1.98 5.10
C ILE A 229 -2.65 0.99 6.26
N ARG A 230 -1.57 1.03 7.03
CA ARG A 230 -1.35 0.14 8.17
C ARG A 230 -2.40 0.25 9.26
N TRP A 231 -3.12 1.37 9.26
CA TRP A 231 -4.19 1.61 10.21
C TRP A 231 -5.60 1.44 9.61
N LEU A 232 -5.70 0.99 8.34
CA LEU A 232 -6.96 0.88 7.63
C LEU A 232 -7.96 -0.02 8.37
N ASN A 233 -7.52 -1.21 8.78
CA ASN A 233 -8.34 -2.18 9.53
C ASN A 233 -7.88 -2.32 10.99
N SER A 234 -7.53 -1.22 11.67
CA SER A 234 -7.08 -1.26 13.08
C SER A 234 -8.15 -1.72 14.08
N SER A 235 -9.41 -1.78 13.67
CA SER A 235 -10.50 -2.33 14.47
C SER A 235 -11.54 -3.00 13.58
N PRO A 236 -12.26 -4.03 14.09
CA PRO A 236 -13.24 -4.77 13.29
C PRO A 236 -14.32 -3.88 12.67
N SER A 237 -14.77 -4.25 11.48
CA SER A 237 -15.85 -3.62 10.74
C SER A 237 -17.20 -4.19 11.21
N PRO A 238 -18.06 -3.40 11.88
CA PRO A 238 -19.38 -3.85 12.30
C PRO A 238 -20.30 -4.05 11.10
N GLU A 239 -21.30 -4.91 11.25
CA GLU A 239 -22.30 -5.14 10.20
C GLU A 239 -23.03 -3.83 9.83
N GLY A 240 -23.13 -3.56 8.54
CA GLY A 240 -23.80 -2.36 8.02
C GLY A 240 -22.97 -1.07 8.13
N GLU A 241 -21.69 -1.16 8.49
CA GLU A 241 -20.79 0.00 8.50
C GLU A 241 -20.76 0.72 7.15
N THR A 242 -21.10 2.00 7.17
CA THR A 242 -21.03 2.84 5.97
C THR A 242 -19.59 3.20 5.64
N PHE A 243 -19.31 3.49 4.37
CA PHE A 243 -17.96 3.89 3.96
C PHE A 243 -17.46 5.16 4.68
N ARG A 244 -18.35 6.11 5.02
CA ARG A 244 -17.97 7.28 5.83
C ARG A 244 -17.51 6.87 7.23
N GLN A 245 -18.21 5.93 7.88
CA GLN A 245 -17.80 5.42 9.19
C GLN A 245 -16.47 4.67 9.10
N TYR A 246 -16.27 3.88 8.05
CA TYR A 246 -15.01 3.18 7.79
C TYR A 246 -13.83 4.15 7.62
N LEU A 247 -13.97 5.19 6.79
CA LEU A 247 -12.95 6.23 6.64
C LEU A 247 -12.73 7.03 7.93
N THR A 248 -13.78 7.28 8.71
CA THR A 248 -13.68 7.96 10.00
C THR A 248 -12.87 7.14 11.00
N LYS A 249 -13.06 5.82 11.05
CA LYS A 249 -12.23 4.93 11.88
C LYS A 249 -10.77 4.98 11.46
N TRP A 250 -10.51 4.89 10.15
CA TRP A 250 -9.14 4.99 9.64
C TRP A 250 -8.49 6.32 10.00
N PHE A 251 -9.22 7.42 9.84
CA PHE A 251 -8.78 8.77 10.21
C PHE A 251 -8.41 8.91 11.68
N TYR A 252 -9.19 8.31 12.58
CA TYR A 252 -8.86 8.32 14.01
C TYR A 252 -7.75 7.36 14.40
N ALA A 253 -7.50 6.32 13.62
CA ALA A 253 -6.51 5.28 13.91
C ALA A 253 -5.09 5.67 13.45
N VAL A 254 -4.96 6.45 12.37
CA VAL A 254 -3.64 6.85 11.87
C VAL A 254 -2.91 7.81 12.84
N PRO A 255 -1.57 7.78 12.87
CA PRO A 255 -0.76 8.84 13.48
C PRO A 255 -1.09 10.20 12.87
N GLY A 256 -1.00 11.28 13.67
CA GLY A 256 -1.39 12.64 13.27
C GLY A 256 -0.78 13.12 11.94
N LYS A 257 0.44 12.70 11.60
CA LYS A 257 1.08 13.08 10.32
C LYS A 257 0.39 12.55 9.05
N HIS A 258 -0.55 11.62 9.20
CA HIS A 258 -1.28 10.99 8.08
C HIS A 258 -2.76 11.38 8.03
N THR A 259 -3.26 12.21 8.96
CA THR A 259 -4.68 12.60 9.01
C THR A 259 -5.12 13.34 7.75
N ASP A 260 -4.32 14.31 7.30
CA ASP A 260 -4.59 15.11 6.10
C ASP A 260 -4.66 14.24 4.83
N PHE A 261 -3.89 13.15 4.80
CA PHE A 261 -3.97 12.18 3.71
C PHE A 261 -5.30 11.44 3.71
N VAL A 262 -5.76 10.96 4.86
CA VAL A 262 -7.05 10.26 4.98
C VAL A 262 -8.21 11.21 4.65
N GLU A 263 -8.16 12.47 5.07
CA GLU A 263 -9.13 13.50 4.69
C GLU A 263 -9.12 13.78 3.18
N SER A 264 -7.92 13.84 2.58
CA SER A 264 -7.77 14.01 1.13
C SER A 264 -8.40 12.84 0.38
N ILE A 265 -8.20 11.61 0.86
CA ILE A 265 -8.88 10.43 0.32
C ILE A 265 -10.39 10.57 0.45
N ALA A 266 -10.93 10.90 1.62
CA ALA A 266 -12.37 11.06 1.81
C ALA A 266 -12.95 12.13 0.88
N SER A 267 -12.23 13.24 0.71
CA SER A 267 -12.60 14.33 -0.19
C SER A 267 -12.65 13.89 -1.66
N LEU A 268 -11.77 12.99 -2.11
CA LEU A 268 -11.83 12.40 -3.46
C LEU A 268 -13.14 11.65 -3.71
N PHE A 269 -13.77 11.09 -2.68
CA PHE A 269 -15.08 10.44 -2.75
C PHE A 269 -16.25 11.42 -2.49
N GLY A 270 -15.96 12.69 -2.21
CA GLY A 270 -16.96 13.68 -1.83
C GLY A 270 -17.54 13.45 -0.43
N ILE A 271 -16.72 12.92 0.48
CA ILE A 271 -17.09 12.61 1.87
C ILE A 271 -16.33 13.55 2.79
N SER A 272 -17.04 14.20 3.71
CA SER A 272 -16.44 14.96 4.80
C SER A 272 -16.32 14.11 6.06
N LEU A 273 -15.13 14.09 6.65
CA LEU A 273 -14.82 13.45 7.92
C LEU A 273 -15.11 14.41 9.09
N PRO A 274 -15.33 13.90 10.30
CA PRO A 274 -15.48 14.76 11.48
C PRO A 274 -14.16 15.44 11.85
N ASP A 275 -14.25 16.56 12.58
CA ASP A 275 -13.08 17.22 13.15
C ASP A 275 -12.38 16.32 14.19
N LEU A 276 -11.06 16.46 14.29
CA LEU A 276 -10.31 15.82 15.38
C LEU A 276 -10.78 16.41 16.73
N PRO A 277 -11.00 15.57 17.77
CA PRO A 277 -11.22 16.10 19.11
C PRO A 277 -10.00 16.92 19.56
N GLU A 278 -10.23 18.05 20.24
CA GLU A 278 -9.23 19.09 20.54
C GLU A 278 -7.99 18.65 21.34
N VAL A 279 -7.89 17.39 21.80
CA VAL A 279 -6.74 16.94 22.60
C VAL A 279 -6.34 15.51 22.25
N ARG A 280 -5.11 15.34 21.76
CA ARG A 280 -4.32 14.11 21.86
C ARG A 280 -2.94 14.50 22.40
N GLU A 281 -2.73 14.27 23.70
CA GLU A 281 -1.38 14.23 24.31
C GLU A 281 -0.65 12.95 23.91
#